data_AF-A0A952C8P4-F1
#
_entry.id   AF-A0A952C8P4-F1
#
_cell.length_a   1.000
_cell.length_b   1.000
_cell.length_c   1.000
_cell.angle_alpha   90.00
_cell.angle_beta   90.00
_cell.angle_gamma   90.00
#
_symmetry.space_group_name_H-M   'P 1'
#
loop_
_entity.id
_entity.type
_entity.pdbx_description
1 polymer ?
#
loop_
_entity_poly.entity_id
_entity_poly.type
_entity_poly.pdbx_seq_one_letter_code
_entity_poly.pdbx_strand_id
1 'polypeptide(L)'
;MFVIYNRRGYSKSLRKEVTKSSHWYFYDNGIRNALVSNFNLPALRQDMGMLWENYIASERIKYNAYKHHLVNSYFWRTYDQQEIDLVEEQNAVLRAYEFKWKEEKVKVPVAFAKAYPGVPFSVIHSKNYLGFII
;
A
#
# COMPACT_ATOMS: atom_id res chain seq x y z
N MET A 1 7.46 -8.83 -19.95
CA MET A 1 7.94 -8.09 -18.77
C MET A 1 6.90 -7.04 -18.43
N PHE A 2 6.23 -7.15 -17.29
CA PHE A 2 5.23 -6.17 -16.87
C PHE A 2 5.90 -5.18 -15.91
N VAL A 3 5.85 -3.89 -16.25
CA VAL A 3 6.48 -2.81 -15.46
C VAL A 3 5.56 -2.32 -14.33
N ILE A 4 4.31 -2.75 -14.38
CA ILE A 4 3.26 -2.44 -13.42
C ILE A 4 2.75 -3.72 -12.77
N TYR A 5 2.39 -3.66 -11.49
CA TYR A 5 1.68 -4.74 -10.81
C TYR A 5 0.28 -4.31 -10.37
N ASN A 6 -0.64 -5.26 -10.46
CA ASN A 6 -2.03 -5.10 -10.05
C ASN A 6 -2.19 -5.52 -8.59
N ARG A 7 -2.79 -4.66 -7.79
CA ARG A 7 -3.31 -5.02 -6.47
C ARG A 7 -4.84 -4.99 -6.53
N ARG A 8 -5.47 -6.10 -6.16
CA ARG A 8 -6.94 -6.24 -6.14
C ARG A 8 -7.51 -5.77 -4.80
N GLY A 9 -8.79 -5.40 -4.80
CA GLY A 9 -9.50 -4.99 -3.60
C GLY A 9 -9.75 -6.18 -2.67
N TYR A 10 -9.50 -5.98 -1.37
CA TYR A 10 -9.86 -6.92 -0.32
C TYR A 10 -11.36 -6.81 -0.02
N SER A 11 -12.05 -7.94 0.07
CA SER A 11 -13.42 -7.96 0.56
C SER A 11 -13.82 -9.29 1.16
N LYS A 12 -14.43 -9.25 2.34
CA LYS A 12 -15.21 -10.37 2.90
C LYS A 12 -16.71 -10.18 2.70
N SER A 13 -17.19 -8.96 2.43
CA SER A 13 -18.61 -8.67 2.19
C SER A 13 -18.82 -7.68 1.03
N LEU A 14 -19.31 -8.22 -0.09
CA LEU A 14 -19.44 -7.54 -1.39
C LEU A 14 -20.38 -6.31 -1.42
N ARG A 15 -21.20 -6.06 -0.38
CA ARG A 15 -22.26 -5.02 -0.48
C ARG A 15 -21.77 -3.57 -0.32
N LYS A 16 -20.60 -3.33 0.28
CA LYS A 16 -20.11 -1.96 0.57
C LYS A 16 -18.64 -1.71 0.24
N GLU A 17 -17.92 -2.72 -0.23
CA GLU A 17 -16.47 -2.68 -0.48
C GLU A 17 -16.19 -2.68 -1.98
N VAL A 18 -15.22 -1.87 -2.40
CA VAL A 18 -14.84 -1.77 -3.81
C VAL A 18 -13.85 -2.88 -4.14
N THR A 19 -14.31 -3.90 -4.87
CA THR A 19 -13.48 -5.05 -5.28
C THR A 19 -13.09 -5.03 -6.76
N LYS A 20 -13.82 -4.27 -7.59
CA LYS A 20 -13.64 -4.25 -9.06
C LYS A 20 -12.59 -3.27 -9.55
N SER A 21 -12.18 -2.28 -8.75
CA SER A 21 -11.06 -1.40 -9.09
C SER A 21 -9.73 -2.08 -8.76
N SER A 22 -8.67 -1.69 -9.47
CA SER A 22 -7.31 -2.15 -9.20
C SER A 22 -6.45 -0.96 -8.87
N HIS A 23 -5.55 -1.12 -7.90
CA HIS A 23 -4.48 -0.16 -7.67
C HIS A 23 -3.23 -0.64 -8.41
N TRP A 24 -2.64 0.25 -9.20
CA TRP A 24 -1.51 -0.07 -10.08
C TRP A 24 -0.29 0.68 -9.62
N TYR A 25 0.81 -0.05 -9.55
CA TYR A 25 2.07 0.46 -9.05
C TYR A 25 3.20 0.02 -9.98
N PHE A 26 4.19 0.88 -10.16
CA PHE A 26 5.41 0.55 -10.89
C PHE A 26 6.35 -0.28 -10.01
N TYR A 27 6.98 -1.28 -10.60
CA TYR A 27 8.06 -2.04 -9.94
C TYR A 27 9.33 -1.20 -9.71
N ASP A 28 9.48 -0.10 -10.45
CA ASP A 28 10.62 0.80 -10.39
C ASP A 28 10.16 2.26 -10.48
N ASN A 29 10.49 3.03 -9.45
CA ASN A 29 10.22 4.47 -9.39
C ASN A 29 11.00 5.27 -10.44
N GLY A 30 12.16 4.81 -10.87
CA GLY A 30 12.93 5.38 -11.97
C GLY A 30 12.14 5.36 -13.28
N ILE A 31 11.44 4.26 -13.58
CA ILE A 31 10.58 4.20 -14.77
C ILE A 31 9.38 5.13 -14.63
N ARG A 32 8.73 5.15 -13.45
CA ARG A 32 7.65 6.11 -13.16
C ARG A 32 8.12 7.56 -13.40
N ASN A 33 9.28 7.91 -12.85
CA ASN A 33 9.87 9.25 -12.94
C ASN A 33 10.25 9.62 -14.37
N ALA A 34 10.77 8.66 -15.15
CA ALA A 34 11.07 8.85 -16.56
C ALA A 34 9.80 9.18 -17.38
N LEU A 35 8.69 8.47 -17.13
CA LEU A 35 7.43 8.69 -17.82
C LEU A 35 6.81 10.06 -17.54
N VAL A 36 7.02 10.62 -16.34
CA VAL A 36 6.53 11.95 -15.97
C VAL A 36 7.59 13.04 -16.07
N SER A 37 8.77 12.72 -16.62
CA SER A 37 9.93 13.61 -16.75
C SER A 37 10.30 14.36 -15.46
N ASN A 38 10.13 13.71 -14.30
CA ASN A 38 10.35 14.34 -13.01
C ASN A 38 11.38 13.57 -12.18
N PHE A 39 12.62 14.06 -12.19
CA PHE A 39 13.73 13.58 -11.36
C PHE A 39 14.13 14.59 -10.29
N ASN A 40 13.26 15.56 -9.99
CA ASN A 40 13.54 16.56 -8.96
C ASN A 40 13.77 15.89 -7.61
N LEU A 41 14.64 16.51 -6.81
CA LEU A 41 14.91 16.10 -5.43
C LEU A 41 13.61 16.08 -4.61
N PRO A 42 13.44 15.17 -3.64
CA PRO A 42 12.20 15.03 -2.87
C PRO A 42 11.60 16.33 -2.33
N ALA A 43 12.45 17.27 -1.88
CA ALA A 43 12.01 18.57 -1.34
C ALA A 43 11.30 19.47 -2.37
N LEU A 44 11.52 19.25 -3.66
CA LEU A 44 10.96 20.05 -4.76
C LEU A 44 9.78 19.36 -5.45
N ARG A 45 9.37 18.18 -4.96
CA ARG A 45 8.31 17.38 -5.58
C ARG A 45 6.95 17.65 -4.93
N GLN A 46 5.93 17.75 -5.77
CA GLN A 46 4.53 17.81 -5.32
C GLN A 46 3.89 16.42 -5.19
N ASP A 47 4.45 15.40 -5.85
CA ASP A 47 3.93 14.03 -5.90
C ASP A 47 4.64 13.08 -4.91
N MET A 48 5.31 13.62 -3.88
CA MET A 48 6.17 12.83 -2.99
C MET A 48 5.40 11.72 -2.26
N GLY A 49 4.14 11.97 -1.87
CA GLY A 49 3.28 10.95 -1.26
C GLY A 49 3.03 9.76 -2.20
N MET A 50 2.67 10.02 -3.46
CA MET A 50 2.42 8.96 -4.45
C MET A 50 3.71 8.21 -4.81
N LEU A 51 4.84 8.92 -4.91
CA LEU A 51 6.14 8.30 -5.17
C LEU A 51 6.55 7.38 -4.01
N TRP A 52 6.29 7.81 -2.77
CA TRP A 52 6.54 7.03 -1.56
C TRP A 52 5.67 5.78 -1.48
N GLU A 53 4.36 5.93 -1.73
CA GLU A 53 3.43 4.80 -1.75
C GLU A 53 3.87 3.74 -2.76
N ASN A 54 4.22 4.17 -3.98
CA ASN A 54 4.70 3.28 -5.02
C ASN A 54 6.03 2.59 -4.65
N TYR A 55 6.96 3.33 -4.05
CA TYR A 55 8.22 2.78 -3.55
C TYR A 55 7.97 1.67 -2.54
N ILE A 56 7.28 1.97 -1.44
CA ILE A 56 7.06 1.01 -0.35
C ILE A 56 6.29 -0.20 -0.84
N ALA A 57 5.27 0.00 -1.67
CA ALA A 57 4.46 -1.09 -2.17
C ALA A 57 5.27 -2.03 -3.08
N SER A 58 6.14 -1.48 -3.94
CA SER A 58 7.01 -2.28 -4.81
C SER A 58 8.12 -3.02 -4.04
N GLU A 59 8.77 -2.36 -3.07
CA GLU A 59 9.81 -2.98 -2.26
C GLU A 59 9.25 -4.05 -1.32
N ARG A 60 8.04 -3.87 -0.77
CA ARG A 60 7.37 -4.89 0.05
C ARG A 60 7.11 -6.18 -0.72
N ILE A 61 6.74 -6.07 -2.01
CA ILE A 61 6.55 -7.24 -2.87
C ILE A 61 7.87 -7.95 -3.12
N LYS A 62 8.94 -7.21 -3.45
CA LYS A 62 10.28 -7.77 -3.64
C LYS A 62 10.77 -8.47 -2.38
N TYR A 63 10.61 -7.83 -1.22
CA TYR A 63 10.91 -8.39 0.08
C TYR A 63 10.19 -9.72 0.33
N ASN A 64 8.86 -9.74 0.16
CA ASN A 64 8.08 -10.96 0.35
C ASN A 64 8.53 -12.09 -0.60
N ALA A 65 8.85 -11.75 -1.86
CA ALA A 65 9.37 -12.71 -2.83
C ALA A 65 10.74 -13.27 -2.43
N TYR A 66 11.69 -12.40 -2.03
CA TYR A 66 13.04 -12.81 -1.62
C TYR A 66 13.07 -13.62 -0.33
N LYS A 67 12.16 -13.37 0.60
CA LYS A 67 12.01 -14.15 1.83
C LYS A 67 11.11 -15.37 1.69
N HIS A 68 10.57 -15.62 0.48
CA HIS A 68 9.59 -16.68 0.23
C HIS A 68 8.35 -16.60 1.15
N HIS A 69 7.96 -15.39 1.54
CA HIS A 69 6.75 -15.16 2.30
C HIS A 69 5.53 -15.35 1.39
N LEU A 70 4.76 -16.41 1.65
CA LEU A 70 3.47 -16.64 1.01
C LEU A 70 2.42 -15.71 1.63
N VAL A 71 2.30 -14.51 1.07
CA VAL A 71 1.42 -13.45 1.54
C VAL A 71 0.48 -13.06 0.41
N ASN A 72 -0.81 -12.96 0.73
CA ASN A 72 -1.76 -12.34 -0.19
C ASN A 72 -1.83 -10.84 0.10
N SER A 73 -1.64 -10.00 -0.91
CA SER A 73 -1.61 -8.54 -0.77
C SER A 73 -2.74 -7.88 -1.54
N TYR A 74 -3.44 -6.95 -0.87
CA TYR A 74 -4.64 -6.28 -1.35
C TYR A 74 -4.64 -4.80 -0.97
N PHE A 75 -5.46 -3.98 -1.62
CA PHE A 75 -5.85 -2.67 -1.08
C PHE A 75 -7.26 -2.80 -0.50
N TRP A 76 -7.69 -1.87 0.34
CA TRP A 76 -9.09 -1.85 0.80
C TRP A 76 -9.70 -0.47 0.59
N ARG A 77 -10.95 -0.43 0.10
CA ARG A 77 -11.68 0.81 -0.15
C ARG A 77 -13.19 0.61 -0.01
N THR A 78 -13.90 1.63 0.47
CA THR A 78 -15.37 1.70 0.47
C THR A 78 -15.91 2.69 -0.56
N TYR A 79 -17.21 2.59 -0.88
CA TYR A 79 -17.90 3.59 -1.71
C TYR A 79 -17.90 5.00 -1.08
N ASP A 80 -17.81 5.08 0.25
CA ASP A 80 -17.67 6.33 1.00
C ASP A 80 -16.22 6.84 1.04
N GLN A 81 -15.36 6.35 0.14
CA GLN A 81 -13.95 6.77 -0.04
C GLN A 81 -13.06 6.60 1.20
N GLN A 82 -13.40 5.68 2.11
CA GLN A 82 -12.44 5.23 3.12
C GLN A 82 -11.48 4.22 2.49
N GLU A 83 -10.18 4.35 2.74
CA GLU A 83 -9.12 3.61 2.04
C GLU A 83 -8.04 3.12 3.02
N ILE A 84 -7.39 2.02 2.64
CA ILE A 84 -6.16 1.48 3.23
C ILE A 84 -5.27 1.01 2.08
N ASP A 85 -4.04 1.52 2.03
CA ASP A 85 -3.10 1.29 0.93
C ASP A 85 -2.71 -0.19 0.76
N LEU A 86 -2.49 -0.89 1.88
CA LEU A 86 -2.10 -2.31 1.89
C LEU A 86 -2.81 -3.09 3.00
N VAL A 87 -3.40 -4.20 2.61
CA VAL A 87 -3.85 -5.28 3.49
C VAL A 87 -3.10 -6.55 3.08
N GLU A 88 -2.39 -7.16 4.02
CA GLU A 88 -1.71 -8.43 3.84
C GLU A 88 -2.38 -9.52 4.66
N GLU A 89 -2.60 -10.68 4.04
CA GLU A 89 -3.05 -11.90 4.70
C GLU A 89 -1.94 -12.95 4.63
N GLN A 90 -1.52 -13.44 5.79
CA GLN A 90 -0.54 -14.52 5.91
C GLN A 90 -1.01 -15.48 6.99
N ASN A 91 -1.12 -16.78 6.67
CA ASN A 91 -1.60 -17.81 7.61
C ASN A 91 -2.94 -17.42 8.28
N ALA A 92 -3.88 -16.89 7.50
CA ALA A 92 -5.18 -16.35 7.95
C ALA A 92 -5.11 -15.16 8.92
N VAL A 93 -3.93 -14.57 9.13
CA VAL A 93 -3.74 -13.34 9.91
C VAL A 93 -3.68 -12.14 8.98
N LEU A 94 -4.62 -11.22 9.17
CA LEU A 94 -4.67 -9.94 8.46
C LEU A 94 -3.84 -8.88 9.16
N ARG A 95 -3.18 -8.04 8.37
CA ARG A 95 -2.54 -6.79 8.82
C ARG A 95 -2.84 -5.70 7.81
N ALA A 96 -3.10 -4.50 8.31
CA ALA A 96 -3.39 -3.32 7.52
C ALA A 96 -2.29 -2.28 7.68
N TYR A 97 -1.95 -1.61 6.58
CA TYR A 97 -0.89 -0.63 6.52
C TYR A 97 -1.32 0.59 5.70
N GLU A 98 -0.93 1.76 6.21
CA GLU A 98 -1.04 3.04 5.53
C GLU A 98 0.36 3.58 5.24
N PHE A 99 0.57 4.18 4.08
CA PHE A 99 1.85 4.74 3.69
C PHE A 99 1.80 6.27 3.75
N LYS A 100 2.68 6.85 4.57
CA LYS A 100 2.86 8.31 4.67
C LYS A 100 4.33 8.65 4.60
N TRP A 101 4.72 9.61 3.76
CA TRP A 101 6.13 10.02 3.70
C TRP A 101 6.63 10.55 5.05
N LYS A 102 5.81 11.39 5.69
CA LYS A 102 6.08 11.96 7.02
C LYS A 102 5.46 11.09 8.11
N GLU A 103 6.02 11.23 9.31
CA GLU A 103 5.47 10.61 10.51
C GLU A 103 4.20 11.36 10.92
N GLU A 104 3.05 10.71 10.75
CA GLU A 104 1.73 11.29 11.00
C GLU A 104 0.86 10.31 11.79
N LYS A 105 0.07 10.84 12.74
CA LYS A 105 -0.91 10.05 13.48
C LYS A 105 -2.15 9.84 12.62
N VAL A 106 -2.21 8.70 11.93
CA VAL A 106 -3.38 8.29 11.15
C VAL A 106 -4.28 7.41 12.01
N LYS A 107 -5.58 7.73 12.04
CA LYS A 107 -6.59 6.86 12.66
C LYS A 107 -6.99 5.78 11.67
N VAL A 108 -7.16 4.55 12.15
CA VAL A 108 -7.75 3.48 11.34
C VAL A 108 -9.14 3.92 10.83
N PRO A 109 -9.47 3.70 9.54
CA PRO A 109 -10.79 4.03 9.02
C PRO A 109 -11.89 3.32 9.83
N VAL A 110 -12.93 4.07 10.21
CA VAL A 110 -14.01 3.57 11.08
C VAL A 110 -14.72 2.38 10.45
N ALA A 111 -14.96 2.42 9.15
CA ALA A 111 -15.59 1.32 8.44
C ALA A 111 -14.71 0.06 8.44
N PHE A 112 -13.38 0.22 8.32
CA PHE A 112 -12.45 -0.91 8.40
C PHE A 112 -12.41 -1.51 9.80
N ALA A 113 -12.26 -0.68 10.83
CA ALA A 113 -12.23 -1.14 12.22
C ALA A 113 -13.52 -1.89 12.62
N LYS A 114 -14.67 -1.47 12.08
CA LYS A 114 -15.95 -2.14 12.28
C LYS A 114 -16.05 -3.47 11.52
N ALA A 115 -15.58 -3.51 10.28
CA ALA A 115 -15.64 -4.71 9.44
C ALA A 115 -14.61 -5.78 9.84
N TYR A 116 -13.45 -5.36 10.32
CA TYR A 116 -12.30 -6.20 10.65
C TYR A 116 -11.77 -5.89 12.06
N PRO A 117 -12.56 -6.18 13.11
CA PRO A 117 -12.17 -5.86 14.49
C PRO A 117 -10.89 -6.61 14.88
N GLY A 118 -9.99 -5.91 15.56
CA GLY A 118 -8.73 -6.49 16.06
C GLY A 118 -7.63 -6.67 15.01
N VAL A 119 -7.86 -6.32 13.74
CA VAL A 119 -6.78 -6.32 12.74
C VAL A 119 -5.78 -5.22 13.07
N PRO A 120 -4.48 -5.54 13.22
CA PRO A 120 -3.44 -4.55 13.45
C PRO A 120 -3.37 -3.55 12.30
N PHE A 121 -3.28 -2.26 12.65
CA PHE A 121 -3.10 -1.15 11.70
C PHE A 121 -1.79 -0.42 12.00
N SER A 122 -0.93 -0.26 11.01
CA SER A 122 0.37 0.40 11.16
C SER A 122 0.61 1.45 10.07
N VAL A 123 1.25 2.56 10.43
CA VAL A 123 1.64 3.59 9.46
C VAL A 123 3.12 3.40 9.12
N ILE A 124 3.42 3.21 7.84
CA ILE A 124 4.79 3.10 7.33
C ILE A 124 5.24 4.45 6.77
N HIS A 125 6.35 4.96 7.30
CA HIS A 125 6.90 6.26 6.98
C HIS A 125 8.42 6.26 6.88
N SER A 126 8.98 7.39 6.43
CA SER A 126 10.41 7.55 6.12
C SER A 126 11.39 7.19 7.24
N LYS A 127 10.92 7.07 8.49
CA LYS A 127 11.76 6.71 9.64
C LYS A 127 11.65 5.24 10.07
N ASN A 128 10.60 4.52 9.69
CA ASN A 128 10.37 3.13 10.12
C ASN A 128 10.33 2.11 8.98
N TYR A 129 10.32 2.57 7.72
CA TYR A 129 10.08 1.71 6.56
C TYR A 129 11.12 0.61 6.35
N LEU A 130 12.38 0.80 6.73
CA LEU A 130 13.44 -0.19 6.47
C LEU A 130 13.12 -1.54 7.13
N GLY A 131 12.59 -1.55 8.35
CA GLY A 131 12.16 -2.78 9.02
C GLY A 131 10.94 -3.45 8.38
N PHE A 132 10.24 -2.74 7.48
CA PHE A 132 9.08 -3.26 6.74
C PHE A 132 9.47 -3.87 5.38
N ILE A 133 10.63 -3.53 4.81
CA ILE A 133 11.02 -3.96 3.45
C ILE A 133 12.37 -4.69 3.38
N ILE A 134 13.00 -5.05 4.51
CA ILE A 134 14.32 -5.73 4.59
C ILE A 134 14.28 -6.99 5.46
#